data_AF-A0A0Q8MTU0-F1
#
_entry.id   AF-A0A0Q8MTU0-F1
#
_cell.length_a   1.000
_cell.length_b   1.000
_cell.length_c   1.000
_cell.angle_alpha   90.00
_cell.angle_beta   90.00
_cell.angle_gamma   90.00
#
_symmetry.space_group_name_H-M   'P 1'
#
loop_
_entity.id
_entity.type
_entity.pdbx_description
1 polymer ?
#
loop_
_entity_poly.entity_id
_entity_poly.type
_entity_poly.pdbx_seq_one_letter_code
_entity_poly.pdbx_strand_id
1 'polypeptide(L)'
;MIENVPTADELRTVSLRLYFKAWSEVTAIVTEWERFSGLATPDWSPERGHFYLDRADSSGDEVISEWRDYIEAAQSDLQGIYTLIQQSQEIGLKAQICDVSPYLLLKRTDIKPADSATNTWDFTDFPTIDASELVRVHNTFCSTLLSKEFQAMFDEIRRNRNKMYHLGIYRRALDPQVIIDILQMHYTELYPGRRWMEDRLHFATLHRWANYADSDYNERSDLFHELWQLLPGLSDGQYRWLMGHEREERRLICFSCSSDARLGGHEPYETDAPTSFRMVDTLEVRCVICDGVYPMKVGACPNDECESELLSADEESGGKCMQCGWSHEEWGDQIVEQKADRSTSLDLIGLAGDKDDEA
;
A
#
# COMPACT_ATOMS: atom_id res chain seq x y z
N MET A 1 39.60 -1.19 20.10
CA MET A 1 38.57 -0.33 19.47
C MET A 1 37.65 -1.23 18.65
N ILE A 2 36.33 -1.03 18.67
CA ILE A 2 35.40 -1.83 17.86
C ILE A 2 35.00 -0.99 16.63
N GLU A 3 35.24 -1.52 15.45
CA GLU A 3 34.92 -0.91 14.15
C GLU A 3 33.65 -1.53 13.55
N ASN A 4 33.10 -0.93 12.49
CA ASN A 4 31.90 -1.40 11.78
C ASN A 4 30.67 -1.60 12.66
N VAL A 5 30.54 -0.79 13.72
CA VAL A 5 29.39 -0.81 14.62
C VAL A 5 28.16 -0.35 13.83
N PRO A 6 27.09 -1.16 13.74
CA PRO A 6 25.90 -0.78 12.97
C PRO A 6 25.20 0.40 13.63
N THR A 7 24.54 1.21 12.81
CA THR A 7 23.63 2.25 13.28
C THR A 7 22.19 1.75 13.28
N ALA A 8 21.36 2.35 14.13
CA ALA A 8 19.92 2.06 14.17
C ALA A 8 19.25 2.38 12.82
N ASP A 9 19.66 3.46 12.16
CA ASP A 9 19.09 3.90 10.88
C ASP A 9 19.41 2.93 9.72
N GLU A 10 20.63 2.38 9.66
CA GLU A 10 20.99 1.37 8.66
C GLU A 10 20.14 0.11 8.82
N LEU A 11 20.01 -0.40 10.05
CA LEU A 11 19.19 -1.56 10.35
C LEU A 11 17.71 -1.28 10.05
N ARG A 12 17.19 -0.11 10.46
CA ARG A 12 15.80 0.30 10.20
C ARG A 12 15.52 0.36 8.70
N THR A 13 16.43 0.93 7.92
CA THR A 13 16.31 0.99 6.45
C THR A 13 16.22 -0.39 5.84
N VAL A 14 17.10 -1.32 6.25
CA VAL A 14 17.05 -2.72 5.75
C VAL A 14 15.75 -3.41 6.16
N SER A 15 15.30 -3.23 7.40
CA SER A 15 14.05 -3.82 7.86
C SER A 15 12.86 -3.31 7.04
N LEU A 16 12.73 -1.99 6.85
CA LEU A 16 11.64 -1.40 6.06
C LEU A 16 11.70 -1.81 4.58
N ARG A 17 12.90 -1.97 3.98
CA ARG A 17 13.01 -2.54 2.62
C ARG A 17 12.41 -3.94 2.53
N LEU A 18 12.73 -4.80 3.49
CA LEU A 18 12.17 -6.17 3.53
C LEU A 18 10.67 -6.16 3.81
N TYR A 19 10.21 -5.25 4.67
CA TYR A 19 8.79 -5.03 4.96
C TYR A 19 8.01 -4.66 3.70
N PHE A 20 8.43 -3.61 2.98
CA PHE A 20 7.73 -3.17 1.77
C PHE A 20 7.87 -4.15 0.62
N LYS A 21 8.98 -4.92 0.57
CA LYS A 21 9.08 -6.05 -0.37
C LYS A 21 8.02 -7.11 -0.07
N ALA A 22 7.88 -7.53 1.19
CA ALA A 22 6.87 -8.51 1.58
C ALA A 22 5.44 -8.00 1.31
N TRP A 23 5.20 -6.70 1.57
CA TRP A 23 3.94 -6.04 1.23
C TRP A 23 3.66 -6.09 -0.27
N SER A 24 4.59 -5.63 -1.12
CA SER A 24 4.40 -5.65 -2.57
C SER A 24 4.19 -7.06 -3.14
N GLU A 25 4.86 -8.07 -2.57
CA GLU A 25 4.68 -9.47 -3.00
C GLU A 25 3.30 -10.02 -2.61
N VAL A 26 2.78 -9.73 -1.39
CA VAL A 26 1.43 -10.19 -1.02
C VAL A 26 0.35 -9.45 -1.81
N THR A 27 0.50 -8.15 -2.04
CA THR A 27 -0.47 -7.40 -2.83
C THR A 27 -0.42 -7.80 -4.31
N ALA A 28 0.74 -8.19 -4.84
CA ALA A 28 0.84 -8.73 -6.20
C ALA A 28 -0.01 -10.00 -6.39
N ILE A 29 0.04 -10.94 -5.43
CA ILE A 29 -0.78 -12.17 -5.48
C ILE A 29 -2.27 -11.82 -5.52
N VAL A 30 -2.70 -10.89 -4.69
CA VAL A 30 -4.11 -10.48 -4.63
C VAL A 30 -4.54 -9.77 -5.92
N THR A 31 -3.76 -8.79 -6.37
CA THR A 31 -4.11 -7.95 -7.54
C THR A 31 -4.03 -8.74 -8.85
N GLU A 32 -3.14 -9.74 -8.94
CA GLU A 32 -3.10 -10.68 -10.05
C GLU A 32 -4.40 -11.50 -10.14
N TRP A 33 -4.88 -12.03 -9.02
CA TRP A 33 -6.17 -12.73 -8.97
C TRP A 33 -7.32 -11.84 -9.43
N GLU A 34 -7.43 -10.61 -8.92
CA GLU A 34 -8.49 -9.68 -9.32
C GLU A 34 -8.48 -9.37 -10.82
N ARG A 35 -7.28 -9.22 -11.38
CA ARG A 35 -7.08 -8.98 -12.81
C ARG A 35 -7.55 -10.15 -13.68
N PHE A 36 -7.28 -11.39 -13.28
CA PHE A 36 -7.54 -12.57 -14.11
C PHE A 36 -8.88 -13.26 -13.84
N SER A 37 -9.45 -13.11 -12.64
CA SER A 37 -10.76 -13.69 -12.28
C SER A 37 -11.94 -12.99 -12.97
N GLY A 38 -11.72 -11.91 -13.71
CA GLY A 38 -12.79 -11.10 -14.30
C GLY A 38 -13.66 -10.37 -13.27
N LEU A 39 -13.25 -10.42 -11.98
CA LEU A 39 -13.89 -9.71 -10.87
C LEU A 39 -13.49 -8.23 -10.77
N ALA A 40 -12.55 -7.80 -11.62
CA ALA A 40 -12.28 -6.41 -11.96
C ALA A 40 -13.54 -5.80 -12.61
N THR A 41 -14.56 -5.52 -11.80
CA THR A 41 -15.71 -4.76 -12.25
C THR A 41 -15.29 -3.30 -12.48
N PRO A 42 -15.67 -2.69 -13.62
CA PRO A 42 -15.50 -1.26 -13.86
C PRO A 42 -16.32 -0.38 -12.90
N ASP A 43 -17.33 -0.95 -12.24
CA ASP A 43 -18.07 -0.31 -11.17
C ASP A 43 -17.32 -0.50 -9.85
N TRP A 44 -16.67 0.57 -9.42
CA TRP A 44 -16.24 0.80 -8.05
C TRP A 44 -17.46 0.63 -7.13
N SER A 45 -17.65 -0.56 -6.56
CA SER A 45 -18.54 -0.72 -5.44
C SER A 45 -17.72 -0.56 -4.16
N PRO A 46 -17.97 0.47 -3.33
CA PRO A 46 -17.31 0.65 -2.05
C PRO A 46 -17.63 -0.46 -1.03
N GLU A 47 -18.43 -1.47 -1.39
CA GLU A 47 -18.99 -2.49 -0.48
C GLU A 47 -18.11 -3.75 -0.33
N ARG A 48 -16.95 -3.84 -1.01
CA ARG A 48 -16.06 -4.99 -0.80
C ARG A 48 -15.18 -4.74 0.45
N GLY A 49 -15.15 -5.74 1.33
CA GLY A 49 -14.34 -5.77 2.56
C GLY A 49 -13.36 -6.95 2.61
N HIS A 50 -13.29 -7.75 1.55
CA HIS A 50 -12.45 -8.95 1.44
C HIS A 50 -12.05 -9.18 -0.03
N PHE A 51 -10.89 -9.80 -0.26
CA PHE A 51 -10.37 -10.11 -1.60
C PHE A 51 -11.16 -11.17 -2.39
N TYR A 52 -12.11 -11.84 -1.73
CA TYR A 52 -13.06 -12.75 -2.36
C TYR A 52 -14.48 -12.21 -2.20
N LEU A 53 -15.29 -12.37 -3.25
CA LEU A 53 -16.71 -11.99 -3.22
C LEU A 53 -17.50 -12.95 -2.33
N ASP A 54 -18.17 -12.43 -1.30
CA ASP A 54 -19.34 -13.07 -0.70
C ASP A 54 -20.57 -12.74 -1.58
N ARG A 55 -20.57 -13.21 -2.84
CA ARG A 55 -21.76 -13.07 -3.70
C ARG A 55 -22.75 -14.15 -3.28
N ALA A 56 -23.81 -13.74 -2.57
CA ALA A 56 -24.93 -14.59 -2.13
C ALA A 56 -25.79 -15.14 -3.30
N ASP A 57 -25.40 -14.88 -4.54
CA ASP A 57 -26.08 -15.33 -5.74
C ASP A 57 -25.37 -16.59 -6.23
N SER A 58 -26.11 -17.55 -6.79
CA SER A 58 -25.77 -18.97 -7.01
C SER A 58 -24.52 -19.33 -7.85
N SER A 59 -23.57 -18.41 -8.07
CA SER A 59 -22.22 -18.60 -8.61
C SER A 59 -21.10 -18.47 -7.56
N GLY A 60 -21.40 -18.14 -6.30
CA GLY A 60 -20.40 -17.92 -5.25
C GLY A 60 -19.51 -19.13 -4.95
N ASP A 61 -20.05 -20.34 -5.00
CA ASP A 61 -19.31 -21.57 -4.66
C ASP A 61 -18.15 -21.89 -5.65
N GLU A 62 -18.30 -21.55 -6.93
CA GLU A 62 -17.28 -21.79 -7.96
C GLU A 62 -16.13 -20.78 -7.83
N VAL A 63 -16.43 -19.50 -7.64
CA VAL A 63 -15.44 -18.43 -7.42
C VAL A 63 -14.64 -18.68 -6.13
N ILE A 64 -15.29 -19.12 -5.06
CA ILE A 64 -14.62 -19.48 -3.80
C ILE A 64 -13.70 -20.69 -4.01
N SER A 65 -14.11 -21.66 -4.84
CA SER A 65 -13.25 -22.81 -5.16
C SER A 65 -12.04 -22.40 -5.98
N GLU A 66 -12.20 -21.58 -7.01
CA GLU A 66 -11.08 -21.11 -7.85
C GLU A 66 -10.10 -20.23 -7.05
N TRP A 67 -10.60 -19.33 -6.18
CA TRP A 67 -9.75 -18.56 -5.26
C TRP A 67 -8.93 -19.48 -4.36
N ARG A 68 -9.58 -20.50 -3.78
CA ARG A 68 -8.88 -21.47 -2.92
C ARG A 68 -7.80 -22.21 -3.70
N ASP A 69 -8.08 -22.65 -4.93
CA ASP A 69 -7.11 -23.36 -5.76
C ASP A 69 -5.94 -22.44 -6.17
N TYR A 70 -6.22 -21.17 -6.48
CA TYR A 70 -5.21 -20.15 -6.73
C TYR A 70 -4.32 -19.91 -5.51
N ILE A 71 -4.92 -19.74 -4.34
CA ILE A 71 -4.17 -19.55 -3.08
C ILE A 71 -3.41 -20.81 -2.68
N GLU A 72 -3.93 -22.01 -2.97
CA GLU A 72 -3.21 -23.26 -2.78
C GLU A 72 -1.95 -23.31 -3.67
N ALA A 73 -2.05 -22.89 -4.93
CA ALA A 73 -0.91 -22.76 -5.82
C ALA A 73 0.09 -21.68 -5.36
N ALA A 74 -0.39 -20.57 -4.79
CA ALA A 74 0.43 -19.47 -4.29
C ALA A 74 1.09 -19.74 -2.91
N GLN A 75 0.86 -20.90 -2.28
CA GLN A 75 1.37 -21.17 -0.93
C GLN A 75 2.91 -21.10 -0.83
N SER A 76 3.64 -21.48 -1.88
CA SER A 76 5.10 -21.37 -1.89
C SER A 76 5.54 -19.91 -1.80
N ASP A 77 4.88 -19.03 -2.54
CA ASP A 77 5.17 -17.60 -2.55
C ASP A 77 4.79 -16.96 -1.22
N LEU A 78 3.61 -17.30 -0.69
CA LEU A 78 3.15 -16.84 0.63
C LEU A 78 4.11 -17.27 1.75
N GLN A 79 4.70 -18.47 1.69
CA GLN A 79 5.72 -18.91 2.65
C GLN A 79 7.03 -18.12 2.50
N GLY A 80 7.40 -17.75 1.26
CA GLY A 80 8.52 -16.85 0.99
C GLY A 80 8.31 -15.47 1.61
N ILE A 81 7.13 -14.88 1.38
CA ILE A 81 6.70 -13.60 1.97
C ILE A 81 6.74 -13.68 3.50
N TYR A 82 6.21 -14.76 4.09
CA TYR A 82 6.21 -14.98 5.53
C TYR A 82 7.64 -15.01 6.12
N THR A 83 8.60 -15.54 5.36
CA THR A 83 10.02 -15.54 5.75
C THR A 83 10.63 -14.13 5.65
N LEU A 84 10.28 -13.35 4.63
CA LEU A 84 10.70 -11.95 4.51
C LEU A 84 10.18 -11.10 5.67
N ILE A 85 8.93 -11.28 6.07
CA ILE A 85 8.33 -10.62 7.23
C ILE A 85 9.13 -10.92 8.49
N GLN A 86 9.44 -12.20 8.72
CA GLN A 86 10.20 -12.65 9.87
C GLN A 86 11.60 -12.00 9.93
N GLN A 87 12.30 -11.97 8.80
CA GLN A 87 13.60 -11.32 8.69
C GLN A 87 13.52 -9.81 8.93
N SER A 88 12.48 -9.18 8.39
CA SER A 88 12.22 -7.75 8.61
C SER A 88 11.95 -7.46 10.09
N GLN A 89 11.11 -8.24 10.77
CA GLN A 89 10.83 -8.10 12.20
C GLN A 89 12.08 -8.25 13.07
N GLU A 90 12.92 -9.25 12.78
CA GLU A 90 14.18 -9.42 13.52
C GLU A 90 15.09 -8.19 13.39
N ILE A 91 15.27 -7.69 12.17
CA ILE A 91 16.13 -6.53 11.93
C ILE A 91 15.50 -5.27 12.54
N GLY A 92 14.18 -5.11 12.50
CA GLY A 92 13.46 -3.98 13.09
C GLY A 92 13.63 -3.92 14.61
N LEU A 93 13.48 -5.08 15.29
CA LEU A 93 13.77 -5.18 16.73
C LEU A 93 15.23 -4.88 17.04
N LYS A 94 16.16 -5.37 16.21
CA LYS A 94 17.59 -5.05 16.36
C LYS A 94 17.85 -3.56 16.19
N ALA A 95 17.15 -2.89 15.27
CA ALA A 95 17.27 -1.44 15.07
C ALA A 95 16.82 -0.67 16.32
N GLN A 96 15.68 -1.04 16.92
CA GLN A 96 15.19 -0.41 18.16
C GLN A 96 16.16 -0.63 19.33
N ILE A 97 16.70 -1.85 19.49
CA ILE A 97 17.71 -2.14 20.53
C ILE A 97 19.01 -1.36 20.26
N CYS A 98 19.42 -1.27 19.00
CA CYS A 98 20.61 -0.54 18.56
C CYS A 98 20.51 0.97 18.86
N ASP A 99 19.30 1.52 18.82
CA ASP A 99 19.02 2.93 19.15
C ASP A 99 19.34 3.25 20.62
N VAL A 100 19.14 2.26 21.51
CA VAL A 100 19.58 2.35 22.91
C VAL A 100 21.09 2.14 23.00
N SER A 101 21.59 1.04 22.43
CA SER A 101 23.02 0.76 22.30
C SER A 101 23.26 -0.44 21.36
N PRO A 102 24.13 -0.30 20.34
CA PRO A 102 24.48 -1.42 19.46
C PRO A 102 25.11 -2.60 20.22
N TYR A 103 25.75 -2.35 21.36
CA TYR A 103 26.41 -3.40 22.14
C TYR A 103 25.45 -4.33 22.88
N LEU A 104 24.17 -3.94 23.05
CA LEU A 104 23.13 -4.83 23.59
C LEU A 104 22.79 -5.98 22.64
N LEU A 105 23.19 -5.87 21.36
CA LEU A 105 23.05 -6.93 20.39
C LEU A 105 24.10 -8.03 20.55
N LEU A 106 25.16 -7.82 21.32
CA LEU A 106 26.26 -8.78 21.41
C LEU A 106 25.99 -9.86 22.47
N LYS A 107 26.30 -11.12 22.14
CA LYS A 107 26.39 -12.19 23.15
C LYS A 107 27.75 -12.13 23.84
N ARG A 108 27.76 -12.38 25.15
CA ARG A 108 28.99 -12.39 25.97
C ARG A 108 29.95 -13.46 25.44
N THR A 109 31.11 -13.04 24.94
CA THR A 109 32.04 -13.93 24.23
C THR A 109 33.50 -13.49 24.39
N ASP A 110 34.40 -14.48 24.36
CA ASP A 110 35.86 -14.31 24.38
C ASP A 110 36.38 -14.24 22.93
N ILE A 111 36.18 -13.10 22.27
CA ILE A 111 36.59 -12.90 20.86
C ILE A 111 37.99 -12.29 20.78
N LYS A 112 38.82 -12.84 19.89
CA LYS A 112 40.16 -12.31 19.60
C LYS A 112 40.06 -11.06 18.71
N PRO A 113 40.96 -10.09 18.88
CA PRO A 113 41.00 -8.93 17.99
C PRO A 113 41.27 -9.36 16.54
N ALA A 114 40.63 -8.66 15.60
CA ALA A 114 40.81 -8.83 14.16
C ALA A 114 42.25 -8.48 13.76
N ASP A 115 42.82 -7.44 14.37
CA ASP A 115 44.24 -7.14 14.32
C ASP A 115 44.84 -7.11 15.73
N SER A 116 45.70 -8.10 15.99
CA SER A 116 46.39 -8.27 17.28
C SER A 116 47.48 -7.23 17.55
N ALA A 117 47.98 -6.53 16.52
CA ALA A 117 48.96 -5.46 16.70
C ALA A 117 48.29 -4.16 17.17
N THR A 118 47.06 -3.89 16.70
CA THR A 118 46.31 -2.67 17.03
C THR A 118 45.19 -2.88 18.06
N ASN A 119 44.90 -4.12 18.44
CA ASN A 119 43.75 -4.48 19.29
C ASN A 119 42.45 -3.84 18.79
N THR A 120 42.18 -4.02 17.49
CA THR A 120 40.90 -3.68 16.86
C THR A 120 40.03 -4.92 16.73
N TRP A 121 38.73 -4.77 16.90
CA TRP A 121 37.74 -5.81 16.70
C TRP A 121 36.72 -5.33 15.67
N ASP A 122 36.28 -6.21 14.80
CA ASP A 122 35.15 -5.92 13.90
C ASP A 122 33.84 -6.32 14.60
N PHE A 123 32.85 -5.42 14.64
CA PHE A 123 31.54 -5.72 15.19
C PHE A 123 30.87 -6.92 14.51
N THR A 124 31.09 -7.12 13.20
CA THR A 124 30.43 -8.20 12.45
C THR A 124 30.91 -9.59 12.84
N ASP A 125 32.08 -9.68 13.48
CA ASP A 125 32.63 -10.95 13.97
C ASP A 125 32.02 -11.38 15.30
N PHE A 126 31.30 -10.49 16.00
CA PHE A 126 30.68 -10.83 17.27
C PHE A 126 29.39 -11.62 17.07
N PRO A 127 29.21 -12.76 17.78
CA PRO A 127 27.92 -13.42 17.84
C PRO A 127 26.87 -12.47 18.43
N THR A 128 25.77 -12.30 17.71
CA THR A 128 24.67 -11.46 18.18
C THR A 128 23.62 -12.27 18.93
N ILE A 129 22.81 -11.59 19.74
CA ILE A 129 21.60 -12.16 20.35
C ILE A 129 20.71 -12.79 19.28
N ASP A 130 20.10 -13.93 19.63
CA ASP A 130 19.25 -14.64 18.69
C ASP A 130 17.84 -14.06 18.67
N ALA A 131 17.07 -14.45 17.65
CA ALA A 131 15.70 -14.00 17.44
C ALA A 131 14.79 -14.26 18.66
N SER A 132 15.00 -15.35 19.39
CA SER A 132 14.18 -15.68 20.57
C SER A 132 14.48 -14.79 21.78
N GLU A 133 15.62 -14.12 21.80
CA GLU A 133 16.01 -13.18 22.84
C GLU A 133 15.61 -11.73 22.54
N LEU A 134 15.36 -11.38 21.26
CA LEU A 134 15.12 -10.01 20.82
C LEU A 134 13.98 -9.33 21.58
N VAL A 135 12.82 -9.99 21.70
CA VAL A 135 11.65 -9.44 22.42
C VAL A 135 11.97 -9.15 23.88
N ARG A 136 12.66 -10.07 24.56
CA ARG A 136 13.03 -9.92 25.98
C ARG A 136 14.01 -8.75 26.14
N VAL A 137 15.04 -8.68 25.29
CA VAL A 137 16.03 -7.60 25.35
C VAL A 137 15.36 -6.26 25.05
N HIS A 138 14.55 -6.17 24.00
CA HIS A 138 13.77 -4.98 23.66
C HIS A 138 12.96 -4.49 24.87
N ASN A 139 12.07 -5.32 25.41
CA ASN A 139 11.21 -4.95 26.53
C ASN A 139 11.95 -4.65 27.85
N THR A 140 13.22 -5.03 27.96
CA THR A 140 14.05 -4.72 29.14
C THR A 140 14.70 -3.34 29.04
N PHE A 141 15.08 -2.92 27.82
CA PHE A 141 15.95 -1.74 27.63
C PHE A 141 15.31 -0.60 26.83
N CYS A 142 14.32 -0.87 25.98
CA CYS A 142 13.65 0.14 25.17
C CYS A 142 12.54 0.85 25.97
N SER A 143 12.26 2.10 25.62
CA SER A 143 11.25 2.92 26.32
C SER A 143 9.81 2.47 26.08
N THR A 144 9.56 1.77 24.99
CA THR A 144 8.27 1.22 24.62
C THR A 144 8.28 -0.29 24.82
N LEU A 145 7.19 -0.82 25.37
CA LEU A 145 6.99 -2.26 25.49
C LEU A 145 6.19 -2.75 24.29
N LEU A 146 6.62 -3.87 23.71
CA LEU A 146 5.85 -4.55 22.67
C LEU A 146 4.58 -5.14 23.28
N SER A 147 3.47 -5.05 22.56
CA SER A 147 2.21 -5.66 23.00
C SER A 147 2.32 -7.19 23.14
N LYS A 148 1.44 -7.81 23.94
CA LYS A 148 1.46 -9.27 24.10
C LYS A 148 1.08 -9.97 22.80
N GLU A 149 0.23 -9.32 22.03
CA GLU A 149 -0.26 -9.70 20.72
C GLU A 149 0.91 -9.78 19.73
N PHE A 150 1.74 -8.72 19.65
CA PHE A 150 2.95 -8.73 18.82
C PHE A 150 3.94 -9.80 19.26
N GLN A 151 4.17 -9.96 20.57
CA GLN A 151 5.08 -10.97 21.08
C GLN A 151 4.65 -12.39 20.67
N ALA A 152 3.35 -12.70 20.80
CA ALA A 152 2.80 -13.98 20.39
C ALA A 152 2.91 -14.20 18.87
N MET A 153 2.59 -13.16 18.08
CA MET A 153 2.71 -13.17 16.62
C MET A 153 4.17 -13.41 16.19
N PHE A 154 5.12 -12.65 16.71
CA PHE A 154 6.55 -12.78 16.40
C PHE A 154 7.06 -14.20 16.68
N ASP A 155 6.68 -14.76 17.83
CA ASP A 155 7.07 -16.12 18.21
C ASP A 155 6.40 -17.19 17.34
N GLU A 156 5.14 -17.01 16.95
CA GLU A 156 4.46 -17.89 16.02
C GLU A 156 5.13 -17.87 14.64
N ILE A 157 5.39 -16.68 14.09
CA ILE A 157 6.05 -16.51 12.80
C ILE A 157 7.43 -17.19 12.82
N ARG A 158 8.23 -16.93 13.86
CA ARG A 158 9.55 -17.54 14.03
C ARG A 158 9.49 -19.07 14.08
N ARG A 159 8.55 -19.65 14.86
CA ARG A 159 8.37 -21.11 14.93
C ARG A 159 7.93 -21.70 13.59
N ASN A 160 7.03 -21.01 12.90
CA ASN A 160 6.50 -21.44 11.61
C ASN A 160 7.56 -21.38 10.51
N ARG A 161 8.34 -20.30 10.43
CA ARG A 161 9.49 -20.19 9.53
C ARG A 161 10.50 -21.32 9.74
N ASN A 162 10.82 -21.64 10.99
CA ASN A 162 11.72 -22.75 11.30
C ASN A 162 11.17 -24.10 10.79
N LYS A 163 9.85 -24.33 10.86
CA LYS A 163 9.23 -25.53 10.29
C LYS A 163 9.27 -25.54 8.76
N MET A 164 8.92 -24.41 8.13
CA MET A 164 8.99 -24.25 6.67
C MET A 164 10.41 -24.52 6.17
N TYR A 165 11.40 -23.82 6.72
CA TYR A 165 12.77 -23.83 6.24
C TYR A 165 13.53 -25.13 6.56
N HIS A 166 13.34 -25.68 7.76
CA HIS A 166 14.11 -26.87 8.18
C HIS A 166 13.40 -28.19 7.91
N LEU A 167 12.07 -28.21 7.83
CA LEU A 167 11.31 -29.44 7.65
C LEU A 167 10.60 -29.52 6.31
N GLY A 168 10.51 -28.41 5.55
CA GLY A 168 9.68 -28.35 4.34
C GLY A 168 8.19 -28.59 4.63
N ILE A 169 7.79 -28.44 5.89
CA ILE A 169 6.43 -28.76 6.35
C ILE A 169 5.79 -27.48 6.88
N TYR A 170 4.78 -27.01 6.16
CA TYR A 170 3.80 -26.09 6.69
C TYR A 170 2.41 -26.64 6.38
N ARG A 171 1.66 -27.02 7.43
CA ARG A 171 0.37 -27.72 7.31
C ARG A 171 -0.84 -26.79 7.37
N ARG A 172 -0.61 -25.49 7.49
CA ARG A 172 -1.67 -24.48 7.56
C ARG A 172 -1.60 -23.69 6.26
N ALA A 173 -2.72 -23.52 5.56
CA ALA A 173 -2.74 -22.58 4.44
C ALA A 173 -2.52 -21.16 4.98
N LEU A 174 -1.60 -20.42 4.38
CA LEU A 174 -1.47 -18.99 4.59
C LEU A 174 -2.53 -18.27 3.76
N ASP A 175 -3.09 -17.23 4.36
CA ASP A 175 -4.12 -16.38 3.75
C ASP A 175 -3.53 -14.96 3.57
N PRO A 176 -3.67 -14.33 2.39
CA PRO A 176 -3.17 -12.97 2.15
C PRO A 176 -3.70 -11.93 3.13
N GLN A 177 -4.96 -12.04 3.55
CA GLN A 177 -5.57 -11.13 4.52
C GLN A 177 -4.85 -11.21 5.87
N VAL A 178 -4.54 -12.43 6.31
CA VAL A 178 -3.81 -12.68 7.56
C VAL A 178 -2.37 -12.15 7.46
N ILE A 179 -1.75 -12.25 6.28
CA ILE A 179 -0.42 -11.67 6.06
C ILE A 179 -0.45 -10.14 6.14
N ILE A 180 -1.48 -9.49 5.60
CA ILE A 180 -1.66 -8.04 5.70
C ILE A 180 -1.88 -7.63 7.16
N ASP A 181 -2.67 -8.38 7.95
CA ASP A 181 -2.82 -8.14 9.39
C ASP A 181 -1.48 -8.22 10.14
N ILE A 182 -0.66 -9.22 9.80
CA ILE A 182 0.69 -9.37 10.35
C ILE A 182 1.57 -8.16 10.00
N LEU A 183 1.54 -7.70 8.74
CA LEU A 183 2.29 -6.53 8.28
C LEU A 183 1.81 -5.24 8.98
N GLN A 184 0.50 -5.10 9.20
CA GLN A 184 -0.08 -3.97 9.94
C GLN A 184 0.40 -3.95 11.40
N MET A 185 0.29 -5.08 12.10
CA MET A 185 0.75 -5.19 13.50
C MET A 185 2.25 -4.95 13.60
N HIS A 186 3.03 -5.51 12.66
CA HIS A 186 4.46 -5.29 12.58
C HIS A 186 4.81 -3.80 12.45
N TYR A 187 4.25 -3.11 11.47
CA TYR A 187 4.57 -1.71 11.24
C TYR A 187 4.20 -0.84 12.45
N THR A 188 3.01 -1.07 13.01
CA THR A 188 2.51 -0.32 14.17
C THR A 188 3.40 -0.46 15.40
N GLU A 189 3.91 -1.66 15.67
CA GLU A 189 4.69 -1.95 16.89
C GLU A 189 6.17 -1.57 16.76
N LEU A 190 6.77 -1.78 15.58
CA LEU A 190 8.19 -1.48 15.38
C LEU A 190 8.46 -0.05 14.96
N TYR A 191 7.46 0.64 14.41
CA TYR A 191 7.60 1.99 13.85
C TYR A 191 6.55 2.97 14.37
N PRO A 192 6.38 3.08 15.70
CA PRO A 192 5.38 3.98 16.27
C PRO A 192 5.65 5.43 15.85
N GLY A 193 4.60 6.11 15.39
CA GLY A 193 4.67 7.51 14.96
C GLY A 193 5.19 7.74 13.54
N ARG A 194 5.61 6.70 12.81
CA ARG A 194 5.86 6.79 11.36
C ARG A 194 4.54 6.68 10.59
N ARG A 195 4.53 7.21 9.37
CA ARG A 195 3.37 7.17 8.48
C ARG A 195 3.63 6.20 7.34
N TRP A 196 2.75 5.21 7.21
CA TRP A 196 2.94 4.13 6.25
C TRP A 196 3.03 4.64 4.80
N MET A 197 2.14 5.54 4.39
CA MET A 197 2.10 6.09 3.03
C MET A 197 3.39 6.83 2.65
N GLU A 198 3.93 7.60 3.59
CA GLU A 198 5.18 8.34 3.40
C GLU A 198 6.36 7.39 3.24
N ASP A 199 6.44 6.37 4.10
CA ASP A 199 7.49 5.36 4.00
C ASP A 199 7.34 4.54 2.71
N ARG A 200 6.12 4.17 2.33
CA ARG A 200 5.84 3.41 1.10
C ARG A 200 6.32 4.18 -0.13
N LEU A 201 6.09 5.50 -0.19
CA LEU A 201 6.62 6.38 -1.23
C LEU A 201 8.14 6.48 -1.16
N HIS A 202 8.72 6.70 0.02
CA HIS A 202 10.16 6.78 0.18
C HIS A 202 10.85 5.52 -0.36
N PHE A 203 10.37 4.33 -0.01
CA PHE A 203 10.95 3.08 -0.50
C PHE A 203 10.66 2.80 -1.98
N ALA A 204 9.59 3.35 -2.55
CA ALA A 204 9.38 3.36 -4.00
C ALA A 204 10.45 4.19 -4.74
N THR A 205 10.87 5.34 -4.20
CA THR A 205 11.96 6.12 -4.81
C THR A 205 13.31 5.39 -4.83
N LEU A 206 13.48 4.36 -4.00
CA LEU A 206 14.67 3.50 -3.98
C LEU A 206 14.60 2.34 -4.99
N HIS A 207 13.50 2.22 -5.73
CA HIS A 207 13.34 1.20 -6.74
C HIS A 207 14.35 1.38 -7.87
N ARG A 208 14.82 0.27 -8.45
CA ARG A 208 15.86 0.32 -9.50
C ARG A 208 15.45 1.12 -10.75
N TRP A 209 14.14 1.28 -10.98
CA TRP A 209 13.59 2.03 -12.12
C TRP A 209 13.54 3.54 -11.85
N ALA A 210 13.55 3.97 -10.58
CA ALA A 210 13.46 5.39 -10.22
C ALA A 210 14.67 6.21 -10.70
N ASN A 211 15.81 5.57 -10.94
CA ASN A 211 17.02 6.22 -11.44
C ASN A 211 17.29 5.94 -12.93
N TYR A 212 16.35 5.31 -13.62
CA TYR A 212 16.48 5.03 -15.04
C TYR A 212 15.95 6.23 -15.84
N ALA A 213 16.83 6.94 -16.54
CA ALA A 213 16.50 8.22 -17.17
C ALA A 213 15.38 8.13 -18.23
N ASP A 214 15.20 6.95 -18.85
CA ASP A 214 14.14 6.68 -19.82
C ASP A 214 12.98 5.89 -19.22
N SER A 215 12.84 5.82 -17.89
CA SER A 215 11.66 5.20 -17.28
C SER A 215 10.56 6.25 -17.13
N ASP A 216 9.34 5.85 -17.45
CA ASP A 216 8.15 6.58 -17.04
C ASP A 216 7.77 6.25 -15.58
N TYR A 217 8.76 5.86 -14.77
CA TYR A 217 8.55 5.44 -13.39
C TYR A 217 8.23 6.64 -12.53
N ASN A 218 7.13 6.55 -11.79
CA ASN A 218 6.73 7.54 -10.83
C ASN A 218 6.13 6.82 -9.62
N GLU A 219 6.74 7.04 -8.45
CA GLU A 219 6.36 6.36 -7.22
C GLU A 219 4.91 6.63 -6.80
N ARG A 220 4.36 7.80 -7.17
CA ARG A 220 2.98 8.14 -6.85
C ARG A 220 2.01 7.48 -7.82
N SER A 221 2.33 7.39 -9.10
CA SER A 221 1.51 6.65 -10.08
C SER A 221 1.36 5.19 -9.65
N ASP A 222 2.46 4.56 -9.27
CA ASP A 222 2.47 3.18 -8.77
C ASP A 222 1.66 3.03 -7.48
N LEU A 223 1.80 3.97 -6.54
CA LEU A 223 1.01 3.93 -5.30
C LEU A 223 -0.49 4.12 -5.57
N PHE A 224 -0.87 5.02 -6.48
CA PHE A 224 -2.28 5.22 -6.84
C PHE A 224 -2.87 3.96 -7.44
N HIS A 225 -2.14 3.31 -8.36
CA HIS A 225 -2.55 2.05 -8.95
C HIS A 225 -2.69 0.94 -7.88
N GLU A 226 -1.71 0.83 -6.99
CA GLU A 226 -1.73 -0.13 -5.88
C GLU A 226 -2.96 0.10 -4.98
N LEU A 227 -3.24 1.35 -4.58
CA LEU A 227 -4.38 1.67 -3.73
C LEU A 227 -5.71 1.42 -4.44
N TRP A 228 -5.81 1.75 -5.73
CA TRP A 228 -7.01 1.51 -6.53
C TRP A 228 -7.39 0.02 -6.53
N GLN A 229 -6.39 -0.86 -6.69
CA GLN A 229 -6.62 -2.31 -6.68
C GLN A 229 -6.81 -2.85 -5.25
N LEU A 230 -6.03 -2.37 -4.28
CA LEU A 230 -5.99 -2.97 -2.95
C LEU A 230 -7.19 -2.58 -2.07
N LEU A 231 -7.58 -1.30 -2.05
CA LEU A 231 -8.55 -0.77 -1.09
C LEU A 231 -9.93 -1.48 -1.09
N PRO A 232 -10.48 -1.91 -2.25
CA PRO A 232 -11.71 -2.70 -2.27
C PRO A 232 -11.60 -4.04 -1.55
N GLY A 233 -10.43 -4.67 -1.47
CA GLY A 233 -10.28 -6.00 -0.88
C GLY A 233 -9.83 -6.01 0.59
N LEU A 234 -9.47 -4.86 1.15
CA LEU A 234 -9.09 -4.74 2.56
C LEU A 234 -10.29 -4.93 3.49
N SER A 235 -10.07 -5.53 4.67
CA SER A 235 -11.07 -5.49 5.75
C SER A 235 -11.22 -4.07 6.29
N ASP A 236 -12.32 -3.76 6.99
CA ASP A 236 -12.52 -2.42 7.55
C ASP A 236 -11.42 -2.03 8.55
N GLY A 237 -10.90 -3.01 9.30
CA GLY A 237 -9.77 -2.79 10.20
C GLY A 237 -8.48 -2.44 9.48
N GLN A 238 -8.21 -3.09 8.34
CA GLN A 238 -7.03 -2.83 7.52
C GLN A 238 -7.15 -1.51 6.75
N TYR A 239 -8.33 -1.25 6.18
CA TYR A 239 -8.65 0.01 5.52
C TYR A 239 -8.47 1.17 6.49
N ARG A 240 -9.07 1.08 7.68
CA ARG A 240 -8.96 2.13 8.70
C ARG A 240 -7.52 2.36 9.14
N TRP A 241 -6.73 1.31 9.25
CA TRP A 241 -5.31 1.46 9.59
C TRP A 241 -4.53 2.16 8.47
N LEU A 242 -4.76 1.78 7.23
CA LEU A 242 -4.03 2.31 6.07
C LEU A 242 -4.44 3.76 5.76
N MET A 243 -5.74 4.06 5.80
CA MET A 243 -6.30 5.36 5.44
C MET A 243 -6.49 6.29 6.63
N GLY A 244 -6.56 5.77 7.86
CA GLY A 244 -6.84 6.56 9.07
C GLY A 244 -8.31 6.96 9.24
N HIS A 245 -9.20 6.48 8.37
CA HIS A 245 -10.62 6.86 8.29
C HIS A 245 -11.51 5.64 8.10
N GLU A 246 -12.79 5.75 8.44
CA GLU A 246 -13.76 4.69 8.16
C GLU A 246 -14.02 4.56 6.64
N ARG A 247 -14.42 3.35 6.20
CA ARG A 247 -14.66 3.06 4.78
C ARG A 247 -15.81 3.89 4.20
N GLU A 248 -16.81 4.15 5.03
CA GLU A 248 -18.01 4.92 4.69
C GLU A 248 -17.74 6.42 4.60
N GLU A 249 -16.60 6.90 5.13
CA GLU A 249 -16.23 8.29 5.01
C GLU A 249 -15.95 8.64 3.55
N ARG A 250 -16.58 9.73 3.10
CA ARG A 250 -16.44 10.20 1.72
C ARG A 250 -15.00 10.63 1.45
N ARG A 251 -14.33 9.88 0.57
CA ARG A 251 -13.02 10.22 0.03
C ARG A 251 -13.10 11.31 -1.02
N LEU A 252 -12.15 12.21 -0.99
CA LEU A 252 -12.00 13.36 -1.89
C LEU A 252 -10.65 13.30 -2.61
N ILE A 253 -10.57 13.92 -3.77
CA ILE A 253 -9.38 13.97 -4.60
C ILE A 253 -8.32 14.87 -3.94
N CYS A 254 -7.07 14.41 -3.92
CA CYS A 254 -5.92 15.26 -3.67
C CYS A 254 -5.33 15.71 -5.00
N PHE A 255 -5.61 16.94 -5.44
CA PHE A 255 -5.13 17.42 -6.74
C PHE A 255 -3.60 17.52 -6.80
N SER A 256 -2.93 17.85 -5.71
CA SER A 256 -1.45 17.84 -5.66
C SER A 256 -0.90 16.43 -5.93
N CYS A 257 -1.28 15.42 -5.14
CA CYS A 257 -0.82 14.05 -5.36
C CYS A 257 -1.22 13.50 -6.73
N SER A 258 -2.43 13.83 -7.19
CA SER A 258 -2.93 13.34 -8.47
C SER A 258 -2.21 13.98 -9.66
N SER A 259 -1.86 15.27 -9.56
CA SER A 259 -1.08 15.96 -10.59
C SER A 259 0.35 15.39 -10.69
N ASP A 260 1.00 15.16 -9.54
CA ASP A 260 2.31 14.50 -9.49
C ASP A 260 2.26 13.09 -10.09
N ALA A 261 1.21 12.32 -9.79
CA ALA A 261 1.03 10.96 -10.29
C ALA A 261 0.77 10.90 -11.81
N ARG A 262 0.36 12.01 -12.46
CA ARG A 262 0.20 12.05 -13.92
C ARG A 262 1.47 12.30 -14.69
N LEU A 263 2.57 12.58 -14.00
CA LEU A 263 3.88 12.73 -14.63
C LEU A 263 4.54 11.38 -14.96
N GLY A 264 3.92 10.26 -14.59
CA GLY A 264 4.36 8.89 -14.91
C GLY A 264 3.67 8.29 -16.12
N GLY A 265 4.12 7.11 -16.55
CA GLY A 265 3.63 6.44 -17.77
C GLY A 265 2.29 5.72 -17.60
N HIS A 266 1.93 5.41 -16.35
CA HIS A 266 0.55 5.15 -15.98
C HIS A 266 -0.02 6.51 -15.58
N GLU A 267 -0.88 7.09 -16.40
CA GLU A 267 -1.59 8.33 -16.11
C GLU A 267 -2.90 7.98 -15.36
N PRO A 268 -2.90 7.80 -14.03
CA PRO A 268 -4.13 7.50 -13.32
C PRO A 268 -5.12 8.66 -13.46
N TYR A 269 -6.41 8.31 -13.50
CA TYR A 269 -7.47 9.28 -13.33
C TYR A 269 -7.49 9.75 -11.88
N GLU A 270 -7.87 11.01 -11.63
CA GLU A 270 -7.92 11.53 -10.26
C GLU A 270 -8.91 10.74 -9.38
N THR A 271 -9.86 10.08 -10.02
CA THR A 271 -10.89 9.24 -9.41
C THR A 271 -10.43 7.83 -9.05
N ASP A 272 -9.27 7.38 -9.53
CA ASP A 272 -8.80 6.00 -9.30
C ASP A 272 -8.53 5.77 -7.80
N ALA A 273 -7.91 6.74 -7.12
CA ALA A 273 -7.63 6.65 -5.70
C ALA A 273 -7.79 8.02 -5.01
N PRO A 274 -9.04 8.44 -4.67
CA PRO A 274 -9.25 9.62 -3.84
C PRO A 274 -8.63 9.37 -2.45
N THR A 275 -7.76 10.28 -2.03
CA THR A 275 -6.84 10.09 -0.89
C THR A 275 -6.96 11.18 0.17
N SER A 276 -7.93 12.08 0.03
CA SER A 276 -8.17 13.15 0.97
C SER A 276 -9.46 12.96 1.74
N PHE A 277 -9.46 13.40 2.99
CA PHE A 277 -10.64 13.39 3.85
C PHE A 277 -10.87 14.78 4.42
N ARG A 278 -12.15 15.13 4.59
CA ARG A 278 -12.54 16.42 5.14
C ARG A 278 -12.18 16.49 6.62
N MET A 279 -11.57 17.58 7.04
CA MET A 279 -11.36 17.87 8.46
C MET A 279 -12.69 18.31 9.11
N VAL A 280 -12.96 17.77 10.30
CA VAL A 280 -14.21 17.98 11.05
C VAL A 280 -14.53 19.48 11.19
N ASP A 281 -15.76 19.87 10.85
CA ASP A 281 -16.28 21.24 10.95
C ASP A 281 -15.51 22.33 10.18
N THR A 282 -14.66 21.95 9.23
CA THR A 282 -13.93 22.90 8.36
C THR A 282 -14.30 22.72 6.89
N LEU A 283 -13.86 23.66 6.05
CA LEU A 283 -13.82 23.50 4.58
C LEU A 283 -12.37 23.23 4.15
N GLU A 284 -11.71 22.31 4.84
CA GLU A 284 -10.36 21.87 4.54
C GLU A 284 -10.34 20.35 4.42
N VAL A 285 -9.46 19.85 3.55
CA VAL A 285 -9.16 18.42 3.43
C VAL A 285 -7.72 18.14 3.79
N ARG A 286 -7.48 16.97 4.36
CA ARG A 286 -6.14 16.43 4.59
C ARG A 286 -5.93 15.21 3.71
N CYS A 287 -4.83 15.18 2.95
CA CYS A 287 -4.46 14.01 2.16
C CYS A 287 -3.70 12.97 2.99
N VAL A 288 -4.04 11.69 2.90
CA VAL A 288 -3.36 10.61 3.64
C VAL A 288 -1.97 10.29 3.10
N ILE A 289 -1.69 10.68 1.84
CA ILE A 289 -0.40 10.42 1.18
C ILE A 289 0.61 11.54 1.45
N CYS A 290 0.28 12.77 1.06
CA CYS A 290 1.21 13.90 1.21
C CYS A 290 1.08 14.66 2.54
N ASP A 291 0.01 14.42 3.29
CA ASP A 291 -0.33 15.13 4.54
C ASP A 291 -0.61 16.63 4.37
N GLY A 292 -0.69 17.09 3.13
CA GLY A 292 -1.07 18.45 2.79
C GLY A 292 -2.51 18.74 3.21
N VAL A 293 -2.73 19.98 3.64
CA VAL A 293 -4.05 20.52 3.97
C VAL A 293 -4.44 21.48 2.87
N TYR A 294 -5.58 21.24 2.22
CA TYR A 294 -6.03 22.02 1.07
C TYR A 294 -7.42 22.61 1.32
N PRO A 295 -7.65 23.88 0.94
CA PRO A 295 -8.92 24.54 1.14
C PRO A 295 -9.96 24.09 0.10
N MET A 296 -11.22 24.06 0.54
CA MET A 296 -12.38 23.77 -0.28
C MET A 296 -13.41 24.90 -0.20
N LYS A 297 -14.34 24.90 -1.14
CA LYS A 297 -15.53 25.76 -1.13
C LYS A 297 -16.76 24.95 -1.50
N VAL A 298 -17.91 25.40 -1.02
CA VAL A 298 -19.20 24.85 -1.42
C VAL A 298 -19.56 25.39 -2.81
N GLY A 299 -19.93 24.50 -3.73
CA GLY A 299 -20.35 24.85 -5.08
C GLY A 299 -20.83 23.61 -5.83
N ALA A 300 -21.78 23.79 -6.75
CA ALA A 300 -22.32 22.68 -7.54
C ALA A 300 -21.26 22.13 -8.48
N CYS A 301 -21.17 20.79 -8.55
CA CYS A 301 -20.36 20.13 -9.57
C CYS A 301 -20.87 20.48 -10.97
N PRO A 302 -19.97 20.73 -11.95
CA PRO A 302 -20.36 20.93 -13.34
C PRO A 302 -20.94 19.67 -13.99
N ASN A 303 -20.53 18.48 -13.54
CA ASN A 303 -21.00 17.21 -14.06
C ASN A 303 -22.36 16.86 -13.45
N ASP A 304 -23.40 16.80 -14.29
CA ASP A 304 -24.79 16.49 -13.90
C ASP A 304 -24.95 15.09 -13.29
N GLU A 305 -24.01 14.17 -13.56
CA GLU A 305 -23.99 12.82 -12.97
C GLU A 305 -23.31 12.77 -11.59
N CYS A 306 -22.72 13.89 -11.15
CA CYS A 306 -21.98 13.96 -9.89
C CYS A 306 -22.70 14.83 -8.85
N GLU A 307 -23.21 14.19 -7.79
CA GLU A 307 -23.92 14.84 -6.68
C GLU A 307 -22.99 15.56 -5.67
N SER A 308 -21.76 15.89 -6.05
CA SER A 308 -20.83 16.60 -5.17
C SER A 308 -21.13 18.10 -5.11
N GLU A 309 -21.13 18.65 -3.89
CA GLU A 309 -21.24 20.10 -3.65
C GLU A 309 -19.90 20.70 -3.17
N LEU A 310 -18.80 19.96 -3.33
CA LEU A 310 -17.47 20.36 -2.86
C LEU A 310 -16.55 20.61 -4.04
N LEU A 311 -16.04 21.83 -4.12
CA LEU A 311 -15.06 22.26 -5.12
C LEU A 311 -13.73 22.63 -4.43
N SER A 312 -12.63 22.45 -5.14
CA SER A 312 -11.33 22.96 -4.68
C SER A 312 -11.34 24.48 -4.63
N ALA A 313 -10.75 25.04 -3.57
CA ALA A 313 -10.48 26.47 -3.42
C ALA A 313 -8.98 26.78 -3.51
N ASP A 314 -8.16 25.79 -3.82
CA ASP A 314 -6.72 25.95 -4.06
C ASP A 314 -6.45 26.70 -5.37
N GLU A 315 -5.32 27.42 -5.47
CA GLU A 315 -5.03 28.28 -6.62
C GLU A 315 -4.88 27.50 -7.92
N GLU A 316 -4.24 26.32 -7.89
CA GLU A 316 -3.93 25.53 -9.08
C GLU A 316 -5.11 24.66 -9.54
N SER A 317 -5.97 24.25 -8.60
CA SER A 317 -7.11 23.36 -8.86
C SER A 317 -8.46 24.04 -8.67
N GLY A 318 -8.48 25.36 -8.53
CA GLY A 318 -9.65 26.14 -8.15
C GLY A 318 -10.87 25.88 -9.02
N GLY A 319 -11.98 25.50 -8.40
CA GLY A 319 -13.24 25.22 -9.11
C GLY A 319 -13.37 23.80 -9.68
N LYS A 320 -12.36 22.93 -9.56
CA LYS A 320 -12.49 21.50 -9.84
C LYS A 320 -13.31 20.80 -8.77
N CYS A 321 -14.15 19.84 -9.17
CA CYS A 321 -14.93 19.03 -8.25
C CYS A 321 -14.03 18.09 -7.43
N MET A 322 -14.17 18.12 -6.10
CA MET A 322 -13.38 17.30 -5.19
C MET A 322 -13.69 15.79 -5.28
N GLN A 323 -14.76 15.39 -5.99
CA GLN A 323 -15.15 13.97 -6.13
C GLN A 323 -14.81 13.39 -7.50
N CYS A 324 -15.11 14.11 -8.59
CA CYS A 324 -14.99 13.60 -9.95
C CYS A 324 -13.92 14.31 -10.78
N GLY A 325 -13.26 15.34 -10.24
CA GLY A 325 -12.15 16.05 -10.90
C GLY A 325 -12.56 17.12 -11.92
N TRP A 326 -13.78 17.08 -12.44
CA TRP A 326 -14.26 17.99 -13.48
C TRP A 326 -14.32 19.47 -13.04
N SER A 327 -13.84 20.37 -13.91
CA SER A 327 -14.12 21.81 -13.85
C SER A 327 -15.24 22.24 -14.80
N HIS A 328 -15.78 23.44 -14.60
CA HIS A 328 -16.78 24.01 -15.51
C HIS A 328 -16.25 24.24 -16.94
N GLU A 329 -14.94 24.49 -17.10
CA GLU A 329 -14.31 24.68 -18.41
C GLU A 329 -14.20 23.34 -19.15
N GLU A 330 -13.64 22.31 -18.50
CA GLU A 330 -13.45 20.96 -19.08
C GLU A 330 -14.78 20.29 -19.44
N TRP A 331 -15.83 20.47 -18.62
CA TRP A 331 -17.16 19.92 -18.91
C TRP A 331 -17.86 20.61 -20.10
N GLY A 332 -17.62 21.91 -20.28
CA GLY A 332 -18.14 22.67 -21.40
C GLY A 332 -17.64 22.14 -22.74
N ASP A 333 -16.34 21.83 -22.82
CA ASP A 333 -15.69 21.30 -24.01
C ASP A 333 -16.19 19.88 -24.35
N GLN A 334 -16.38 19.02 -23.33
CA GLN A 334 -16.89 17.66 -23.53
C GLN A 334 -18.36 17.64 -24.01
N ILE A 335 -19.21 18.56 -23.52
CA ILE A 335 -20.58 18.72 -24.03
C ILE A 335 -20.56 19.15 -25.50
N VAL A 336 -19.61 19.99 -25.91
CA VAL A 336 -19.47 20.42 -27.31
C VAL A 336 -19.06 19.25 -28.20
N GLU A 337 -18.10 18.43 -27.78
CA GLU A 337 -17.69 17.22 -28.50
C GLU A 337 -18.82 16.18 -28.60
N GLN A 338 -19.51 15.88 -27.49
CA GLN A 338 -20.64 14.94 -27.49
C GLN A 338 -21.81 15.44 -28.37
N LYS A 339 -22.03 16.75 -28.45
CA LYS A 339 -23.02 17.36 -29.36
C LYS A 339 -22.58 17.30 -30.82
N ALA A 340 -21.28 17.48 -31.10
CA ALA A 340 -20.72 17.35 -32.44
C ALA A 340 -20.77 15.90 -32.96
N ASP A 341 -20.48 14.92 -32.12
CA ASP A 341 -20.62 13.49 -32.48
C ASP A 341 -22.08 13.09 -32.69
N ARG A 342 -23.00 13.60 -31.87
CA ARG A 342 -24.44 13.38 -32.09
C ARG A 342 -24.95 14.05 -33.36
N SER A 343 -24.50 15.25 -33.73
CA SER A 343 -24.91 15.87 -35.01
C SER A 343 -24.37 15.11 -36.21
N THR A 344 -23.14 14.59 -36.13
CA THR A 344 -22.52 13.79 -37.20
C THR A 344 -23.22 12.42 -37.36
N SER A 345 -23.72 11.83 -36.27
CA SER A 345 -24.52 10.60 -36.31
C SER A 345 -25.94 10.81 -36.88
N LEU A 346 -26.53 11.99 -36.68
CA LEU A 346 -27.83 12.35 -37.24
C LEU A 346 -27.75 12.67 -38.74
N ASP A 347 -26.65 13.26 -39.21
CA ASP A 347 -26.41 13.51 -40.64
C ASP A 347 -26.19 12.21 -41.45
N LEU A 348 -25.63 11.17 -40.82
CA LEU A 348 -25.50 9.83 -41.43
C LEU A 348 -26.84 9.08 -41.53
N ILE A 349 -27.78 9.33 -40.60
CA ILE A 349 -29.14 8.77 -40.66
C ILE A 349 -30.00 9.55 -41.67
N GLY A 350 -29.76 10.84 -41.85
CA GLY A 350 -30.46 11.68 -42.84
C GLY A 350 -30.12 11.38 -44.32
N LEU A 351 -28.95 10.78 -44.59
CA LEU A 351 -28.53 10.40 -45.95
C LEU A 351 -29.00 9.02 -46.40
N ALA A 352 -29.63 8.23 -45.51
CA ALA A 352 -30.16 6.90 -45.82
C ALA A 352 -31.68 6.90 -46.12
N GLY A 353 -32.34 8.06 -46.12
CA GLY A 353 -33.79 8.20 -46.19
C GLY A 353 -34.40 8.58 -47.55
N ASP A 354 -33.61 8.69 -48.62
CA ASP A 354 -34.11 9.06 -49.96
C ASP A 354 -33.61 8.06 -51.02
N LYS A 355 -34.24 6.88 -51.08
CA LYS A 355 -34.26 5.97 -52.24
C LYS A 355 -35.18 4.80 -51.92
N ASP A 356 -36.48 5.02 -52.06
CA ASP A 356 -37.46 3.99 -52.41
C ASP A 356 -38.76 4.70 -52.76
N ASP A 357 -38.86 5.17 -54.00
CA ASP A 357 -40.12 5.27 -54.75
C ASP A 357 -39.80 5.57 -56.22
N GLU A 358 -40.18 4.62 -57.08
CA GLU A 358 -40.38 4.66 -58.56
C GLU A 358 -39.65 3.55 -59.33
N ALA A 359 -40.32 2.40 -59.47
CA ALA A 359 -40.73 1.75 -60.74
C ALA A 359 -40.99 0.24 -60.57
#